data_AF-A0A2G9XLI7-F1
#
_entry.id   AF-A0A2G9XLI7-F1
#
_cell.length_a   1.000
_cell.length_b   1.000
_cell.length_c   1.000
_cell.angle_alpha   90.00
_cell.angle_beta   90.00
_cell.angle_gamma   90.00
#
_symmetry.space_group_name_H-M   'P 1'
#
loop_
_entity.id
_entity.type
_entity.pdbx_description
1 polymer ?
#
loop_
_entity_poly.entity_id
_entity_poly.type
_entity_poly.pdbx_seq_one_letter_code
_entity_poly.pdbx_strand_id
1 'polypeptide(L)'
;MAQKKAEEFIQFLANEIKAFSPDSRLPDSHFESVARSKVLVVIARLAKADYQKRLDEIERLDEPAEFIFAVNKLSEGWDVDNVFQIVPMQERVFESKLLISQVLGRGLRIPRKASHGDILGNYPIVTVTNHEKFADHIRELVDSVTQCEVYLTSAPLPVDAGFARAEHHFSLIDMAYTPVTSLEDRTGNGGKISPELTLNFQKEKLGYTVTYQETGDKKFQLRKNFFTADEVAYNQCKRFTLRVFENRHFQFGETLIAGRIPQVEEIRQVIAAALEKAGIAGERLSEENARLVDLYFSQYLPVGKKRPRKESRPGNLIFRETSKMDRSSTRASELDRDAVVFVSEDYEEELGKENLFVLEYVKAMRGRMDEKQLSLFDKEEPFVGKKSDLIRCFAGFRSPYIVNTSVFKTPQNMVRLSSHGETLFVFGLLENARYIDAWVKSRDMGFYAIEYEYFRKGKDRTRGSFNPDFFIRIDLDRYIRMLREDGIDCTGLRNLQDHGIESIIRVVEIKSDDDDDEATPAKERYAVEHFQALNERLQAGESIPAAANGKEEHGIPLYLFDLLTPSQFDKWFELLRQGQDLKRK
;
A
#
# COMPACT_ATOMS: atom_id res chain seq x y z
N MET A 1 28.76 -4.14 29.97
CA MET A 1 29.09 -5.47 29.42
C MET A 1 30.08 -5.36 28.26
N ALA A 2 29.76 -4.67 27.17
CA ALA A 2 30.68 -4.52 26.03
C ALA A 2 32.07 -3.96 26.39
N GLN A 3 32.16 -2.93 27.24
CA GLN A 3 33.47 -2.40 27.69
C GLN A 3 34.30 -3.43 28.46
N LYS A 4 33.68 -4.24 29.32
CA LYS A 4 34.37 -5.31 30.06
C LYS A 4 34.86 -6.41 29.10
N LYS A 5 34.03 -6.79 28.13
CA LYS A 5 34.38 -7.80 27.13
C LYS A 5 35.46 -7.33 26.15
N ALA A 6 35.43 -6.04 25.78
CA ALA A 6 36.49 -5.43 24.99
C ALA A 6 37.82 -5.44 25.75
N GLU A 7 37.80 -5.14 27.05
CA GLU A 7 39.01 -5.19 27.88
C GLU A 7 39.58 -6.61 28.02
N GLU A 8 38.72 -7.61 28.27
CA GLU A 8 39.12 -9.04 28.25
C GLU A 8 39.73 -9.44 26.89
N PHE A 9 39.15 -8.95 25.80
CA PHE A 9 39.63 -9.22 24.44
C PHE A 9 40.95 -8.51 24.12
N ILE A 10 41.15 -7.27 24.58
CA ILE A 10 42.42 -6.55 24.41
C ILE A 10 43.56 -7.32 25.08
N GLN A 11 43.33 -7.87 26.27
CA GLN A 11 44.34 -8.68 26.96
C GLN A 11 44.66 -9.96 26.19
N PHE A 12 43.64 -10.64 25.68
CA PHE A 12 43.81 -11.81 24.82
C PHE A 12 44.62 -11.46 23.56
N LEU A 13 44.22 -10.40 22.86
CA LEU A 13 44.87 -9.94 21.63
C LEU A 13 46.33 -9.53 21.87
N ALA A 14 46.64 -8.88 23.00
CA ALA A 14 48.00 -8.53 23.38
C ALA A 14 48.89 -9.77 23.54
N ASN A 15 48.36 -10.84 24.14
CA ASN A 15 49.08 -12.11 24.29
C ASN A 15 49.33 -12.79 22.93
N GLU A 16 48.34 -12.78 22.04
CA GLU A 16 48.49 -13.33 20.68
C GLU A 16 49.53 -12.53 19.88
N ILE A 17 49.44 -11.19 19.87
CA ILE A 17 50.43 -10.34 19.19
C ILE A 17 51.84 -10.62 19.73
N LYS A 18 51.99 -10.79 21.04
CA LYS A 18 53.26 -11.15 21.65
C LYS A 18 53.76 -12.52 21.19
N ALA A 19 52.89 -13.53 21.10
CA ALA A 19 53.24 -14.88 20.68
C ALA A 19 53.72 -14.95 19.22
N PHE A 20 53.15 -14.12 18.35
CA PHE A 20 53.53 -14.04 16.92
C PHE A 20 54.58 -12.95 16.62
N SER A 21 55.02 -12.20 17.63
CA SER A 21 56.05 -11.16 17.45
C SER A 21 57.44 -11.78 17.35
N PRO A 22 58.25 -11.40 16.33
CA PRO A 22 59.65 -11.83 16.24
C PRO A 22 60.53 -11.24 17.35
N ASP A 23 60.06 -10.21 18.06
CA ASP A 23 60.79 -9.57 19.17
C ASP A 23 60.00 -9.66 20.48
N SER A 24 60.17 -10.79 21.18
CA SER A 24 59.47 -11.11 22.42
C SER A 24 60.00 -10.37 23.66
N ARG A 25 61.02 -9.52 23.49
CA ARG A 25 61.70 -8.78 24.57
C ARG A 25 61.04 -7.45 24.93
N LEU A 26 60.06 -7.00 24.13
CA LEU A 26 59.31 -5.79 24.40
C LEU A 26 58.44 -5.96 25.66
N PRO A 27 58.21 -4.90 26.45
CA PRO A 27 57.35 -4.96 27.63
C PRO A 27 55.90 -5.32 27.27
N ASP A 28 55.18 -5.98 28.18
CA ASP A 28 53.76 -6.33 27.98
C ASP A 28 52.88 -5.09 27.69
N SER A 29 53.22 -3.94 28.27
CA SER A 29 52.54 -2.66 28.02
C SER A 29 52.64 -2.19 26.57
N HIS A 30 53.70 -2.56 25.85
CA HIS A 30 53.83 -2.27 24.42
C HIS A 30 52.78 -3.05 23.62
N PHE A 31 52.68 -4.36 23.85
CA PHE A 31 51.70 -5.21 23.16
C PHE A 31 50.26 -4.86 23.52
N GLU A 32 49.99 -4.49 24.77
CA GLU A 32 48.68 -4.00 25.18
C GLU A 32 48.32 -2.68 24.48
N SER A 33 49.28 -1.75 24.32
CA SER A 33 49.06 -0.50 23.61
C SER A 33 48.72 -0.74 22.12
N VAL A 34 49.44 -1.65 21.46
CA VAL A 34 49.15 -2.06 20.09
C VAL A 34 47.76 -2.70 20.00
N ALA A 35 47.44 -3.66 20.89
CA ALA A 35 46.14 -4.31 20.91
C ALA A 35 45.00 -3.29 21.13
N ARG A 36 45.17 -2.33 22.03
CA ARG A 36 44.19 -1.27 22.31
C ARG A 36 44.00 -0.33 21.12
N SER A 37 45.05 -0.09 20.31
CA SER A 37 44.91 0.66 19.06
C SER A 37 44.05 -0.07 18.03
N LYS A 38 44.07 -1.41 18.03
CA LYS A 38 43.27 -2.25 17.12
C LYS A 38 41.80 -2.43 17.52
N VAL A 39 41.42 -2.03 18.74
CA VAL A 39 40.08 -2.24 19.28
C VAL A 39 39.35 -0.91 19.46
N LEU A 40 38.15 -0.79 18.89
CA LEU A 40 37.26 0.37 19.03
C LEU A 40 35.99 -0.02 19.79
N VAL A 41 35.60 0.76 20.79
CA VAL A 41 34.41 0.51 21.61
C VAL A 41 33.37 1.60 21.37
N VAL A 42 32.20 1.22 20.86
CA VAL A 42 31.11 2.12 20.46
C VAL A 42 29.89 1.87 21.35
N ILE A 43 29.80 2.59 22.48
CA ILE A 43 28.71 2.45 23.46
C ILE A 43 28.14 3.81 23.88
N ALA A 44 26.87 3.83 24.26
CA ALA A 44 26.14 5.06 24.60
C ALA A 44 26.71 5.85 25.80
N ARG A 45 27.51 5.21 26.66
CA ARG A 45 28.11 5.82 27.86
C ARG A 45 29.38 6.62 27.57
N LEU A 46 30.03 6.41 26.43
CA LEU A 46 31.20 7.19 25.99
C LEU A 46 30.75 8.48 25.30
N ALA A 47 31.54 9.55 25.40
CA ALA A 47 31.21 10.77 24.68
C ALA A 47 31.32 10.50 23.18
N LYS A 48 30.35 10.98 22.38
CA LYS A 48 30.30 10.72 20.94
C LYS A 48 31.60 11.15 20.24
N ALA A 49 32.25 12.21 20.74
CA ALA A 49 33.51 12.70 20.22
C ALA A 49 34.68 11.69 20.35
N ASP A 50 34.63 10.77 21.32
CA ASP A 50 35.76 9.88 21.65
C ASP A 50 35.97 8.77 20.60
N TYR A 51 34.91 8.37 19.89
CA TYR A 51 34.97 7.29 18.89
C TYR A 51 34.53 7.71 17.49
N GLN A 52 33.75 8.79 17.33
CA GLN A 52 33.18 9.15 16.03
C GLN A 52 34.25 9.40 14.97
N LYS A 53 35.33 10.12 15.31
CA LYS A 53 36.41 10.42 14.35
C LYS A 53 37.04 9.15 13.79
N ARG A 54 37.40 8.20 14.66
CA ARG A 54 37.99 6.91 14.26
C ARG A 54 36.99 6.05 13.48
N LEU A 55 35.72 6.13 13.84
CA LEU A 55 34.65 5.41 13.15
C LEU A 55 34.41 5.94 11.72
N ASP A 56 34.52 7.26 11.52
CA ASP A 56 34.42 7.91 10.20
C ASP A 56 35.66 7.63 9.33
N GLU A 57 36.81 7.39 9.96
CA GLU A 57 38.11 7.13 9.32
C GLU A 57 38.42 5.63 9.13
N ILE A 58 37.52 4.73 9.53
CA ILE A 58 37.75 3.28 9.61
C ILE A 58 38.10 2.59 8.28
N GLU A 59 37.77 3.21 7.14
CA GLU A 59 38.09 2.69 5.80
C GLU A 59 39.43 3.19 5.25
N ARG A 60 40.17 3.97 6.04
CA ARG A 60 41.51 4.42 5.65
C ARG A 60 42.54 3.35 6.01
N LEU A 61 43.53 3.17 5.14
CA LEU A 61 44.60 2.18 5.33
C LEU A 61 45.52 2.50 6.51
N ASP A 62 45.48 3.73 7.04
CA ASP A 62 46.27 4.21 8.17
C ASP A 62 45.52 4.16 9.51
N GLU A 63 44.22 3.80 9.54
CA GLU A 63 43.49 3.59 10.80
C GLU A 63 43.73 2.15 11.31
N PRO A 64 44.30 1.98 12.53
CA PRO A 64 44.69 0.66 13.03
C PRO A 64 43.53 -0.21 13.57
N ALA A 65 42.32 0.35 13.73
CA ALA A 65 41.20 -0.41 14.28
C ALA A 65 40.74 -1.55 13.36
N GLU A 66 40.77 -2.77 13.89
CA GLU A 66 40.33 -3.99 13.20
C GLU A 66 39.10 -4.61 13.87
N PHE A 67 38.91 -4.37 15.18
CA PHE A 67 37.83 -4.97 15.97
C PHE A 67 36.93 -3.89 16.57
N ILE A 68 35.62 -4.00 16.34
CA ILE A 68 34.63 -3.04 16.84
C ILE A 68 33.68 -3.74 17.81
N PHE A 69 33.64 -3.26 19.05
CA PHE A 69 32.67 -3.68 20.07
C PHE A 69 31.58 -2.64 20.18
N ALA A 70 30.37 -2.96 19.70
CA ALA A 70 29.24 -2.02 19.66
C ALA A 70 28.03 -2.51 20.46
N VAL A 71 27.22 -1.56 20.97
CA VAL A 71 25.89 -1.83 21.56
C VAL A 71 24.89 -0.82 21.00
N ASN A 72 23.93 -1.28 20.19
CA ASN A 72 22.79 -0.51 19.63
C ASN A 72 23.14 0.81 18.87
N LYS A 73 24.42 1.16 18.70
CA LYS A 73 24.90 2.49 18.30
C LYS A 73 25.68 2.55 16.99
N LEU A 74 25.75 1.45 16.24
CA LEU A 74 26.07 1.52 14.81
C LEU A 74 24.82 2.04 14.09
N SER A 75 24.47 3.30 14.38
CA SER A 75 23.25 3.94 13.93
C SER A 75 23.20 4.07 12.40
N GLU A 76 22.00 4.34 11.90
CA GLU A 76 21.73 4.81 10.54
C GLU A 76 22.78 5.89 10.14
N GLY A 77 23.52 5.63 9.06
CA GLY A 77 24.56 6.52 8.53
C GLY A 77 26.02 6.03 8.63
N TRP A 78 26.31 4.92 9.32
CA TRP A 78 27.63 4.25 9.21
C TRP A 78 27.65 3.35 7.96
N ASP A 79 28.37 3.77 6.92
CA ASP A 79 28.48 3.10 5.62
C ASP A 79 29.92 2.62 5.43
N VAL A 80 30.16 1.32 5.64
CA VAL A 80 31.50 0.70 5.55
C VAL A 80 31.39 -0.57 4.72
N ASP A 81 32.33 -0.77 3.79
CA ASP A 81 32.34 -1.91 2.87
C ASP A 81 33.19 -3.11 3.34
N ASN A 82 33.93 -2.97 4.44
CA ASN A 82 34.98 -3.90 4.87
C ASN A 82 34.65 -4.67 6.15
N VAL A 83 33.43 -5.21 6.27
CA VAL A 83 33.02 -6.03 7.43
C VAL A 83 33.09 -7.52 7.08
N PHE A 84 34.14 -8.22 7.54
CA PHE A 84 34.35 -9.63 7.18
C PHE A 84 33.86 -10.63 8.22
N GLN A 85 33.73 -10.22 9.50
CA GLN A 85 33.28 -11.11 10.55
C GLN A 85 32.30 -10.42 11.50
N ILE A 86 31.22 -11.11 11.83
CA ILE A 86 30.20 -10.65 12.76
C ILE A 86 30.05 -11.68 13.88
N VAL A 87 30.25 -11.24 15.12
CA VAL A 87 30.14 -12.08 16.32
C VAL A 87 29.11 -11.49 17.27
N PRO A 88 27.85 -11.96 17.22
CA PRO A 88 26.80 -11.49 18.10
C PRO A 88 27.03 -11.98 19.54
N MET A 89 27.16 -11.05 20.49
CA MET A 89 27.43 -11.39 21.88
C MET A 89 26.17 -11.55 22.76
N GLN A 90 24.99 -11.17 22.25
CA GLN A 90 23.72 -11.24 22.98
C GLN A 90 22.55 -11.57 22.05
N GLU A 91 21.56 -12.27 22.59
CA GLU A 91 20.34 -12.70 21.90
C GLU A 91 19.50 -11.53 21.36
N ARG A 92 19.35 -10.45 22.15
CA ARG A 92 18.54 -9.26 21.80
C ARG A 92 19.00 -8.54 20.53
N VAL A 93 20.23 -8.77 20.07
CA VAL A 93 20.72 -8.23 18.80
C VAL A 93 19.96 -8.85 17.62
N PHE A 94 19.39 -10.05 17.80
CA PHE A 94 18.62 -10.78 16.80
C PHE A 94 17.11 -10.48 16.76
N GLU A 95 16.60 -9.77 17.77
CA GLU A 95 15.18 -9.37 17.83
C GLU A 95 14.87 -8.22 16.86
N SER A 96 15.87 -7.47 16.41
CA SER A 96 15.72 -6.35 15.49
C SER A 96 16.19 -6.73 14.08
N LYS A 97 15.25 -7.18 13.23
CA LYS A 97 15.50 -7.50 11.81
C LYS A 97 16.26 -6.37 11.10
N LEU A 98 15.92 -5.11 11.40
CA LEU A 98 16.55 -3.91 10.82
C LEU A 98 18.04 -3.79 11.15
N LEU A 99 18.43 -3.96 12.42
CA LEU A 99 19.83 -3.84 12.85
C LEU A 99 20.70 -4.92 12.18
N ILE A 100 20.14 -6.11 11.98
CA ILE A 100 20.84 -7.25 11.40
C ILE A 100 20.99 -7.09 9.89
N SER A 101 19.94 -6.67 9.18
CA SER A 101 20.01 -6.35 7.75
C SER A 101 21.05 -5.25 7.47
N GLN A 102 21.15 -4.25 8.34
CA GLN A 102 22.19 -3.21 8.24
C GLN A 102 23.61 -3.76 8.48
N VAL A 103 23.78 -4.71 9.40
CA VAL A 103 25.10 -5.29 9.71
C VAL A 103 25.53 -6.31 8.64
N LEU A 104 24.61 -7.14 8.15
CA LEU A 104 24.86 -8.09 7.06
C LEU A 104 25.13 -7.39 5.72
N GLY A 105 24.32 -6.38 5.38
CA GLY A 105 24.45 -5.64 4.11
C GLY A 105 25.74 -4.83 3.96
N ARG A 106 26.50 -4.62 5.05
CA ARG A 106 27.83 -4.00 5.05
C ARG A 106 28.94 -4.98 4.68
N GLY A 107 28.82 -6.24 5.10
CA GLY A 107 29.84 -7.24 4.82
C GLY A 107 29.75 -7.83 3.42
N LEU A 108 28.55 -7.89 2.83
CA LEU A 108 28.31 -8.50 1.52
C LEU A 108 28.79 -7.64 0.33
N ARG A 109 29.54 -6.57 0.58
CA ARG A 109 30.01 -5.64 -0.46
C ARG A 109 31.41 -6.02 -0.95
N ILE A 110 31.69 -5.69 -2.20
CA ILE A 110 33.04 -5.85 -2.77
C ILE A 110 33.88 -4.63 -2.34
N PRO A 111 35.06 -4.82 -1.72
CA PRO A 111 35.91 -3.71 -1.29
C PRO A 111 36.28 -2.77 -2.45
N ARG A 112 35.88 -1.49 -2.37
CA ARG A 112 36.06 -0.51 -3.48
C ARG A 112 37.52 -0.19 -3.81
N LYS A 113 38.47 -0.46 -2.90
CA LYS A 113 39.89 -0.11 -3.01
C LYS A 113 40.82 -1.32 -3.27
N ALA A 114 40.26 -2.52 -3.46
CA ALA A 114 41.04 -3.71 -3.80
C ALA A 114 41.14 -3.88 -5.33
N SER A 115 42.28 -4.36 -5.83
CA SER A 115 42.41 -4.63 -7.28
C SER A 115 41.55 -5.82 -7.67
N HIS A 116 41.11 -5.86 -8.94
CA HIS A 116 40.30 -6.98 -9.45
C HIS A 116 41.02 -8.33 -9.34
N GLY A 117 42.37 -8.33 -9.45
CA GLY A 117 43.19 -9.52 -9.26
C GLY A 117 43.19 -10.03 -7.81
N ASP A 118 43.24 -9.13 -6.83
CA ASP A 118 43.23 -9.49 -5.40
C ASP A 118 41.86 -10.06 -4.98
N ILE A 119 40.77 -9.51 -5.54
CA ILE A 119 39.40 -9.97 -5.27
C ILE A 119 39.18 -11.39 -5.81
N LEU A 120 39.74 -11.72 -6.98
CA LEU A 120 39.63 -13.07 -7.55
C LEU A 120 40.47 -14.11 -6.81
N GLY A 121 41.62 -13.69 -6.27
CA GLY A 121 42.50 -14.56 -5.47
C GLY A 121 42.01 -14.79 -4.03
N ASN A 122 41.29 -13.82 -3.45
CA ASN A 122 40.75 -13.89 -2.10
C ASN A 122 39.37 -13.24 -2.06
N TYR A 123 38.36 -13.98 -2.52
CA TYR A 123 37.00 -13.47 -2.63
C TYR A 123 36.46 -13.10 -1.24
N PRO A 124 35.92 -11.88 -1.04
CA PRO A 124 35.45 -11.43 0.26
C PRO A 124 34.29 -12.29 0.75
N ILE A 125 34.45 -12.89 1.93
CA ILE A 125 33.43 -13.71 2.59
C ILE A 125 33.09 -13.07 3.93
N VAL A 126 31.80 -12.92 4.20
CA VAL A 126 31.32 -12.54 5.53
C VAL A 126 31.06 -13.79 6.34
N THR A 127 31.69 -13.90 7.50
CA THR A 127 31.48 -15.00 8.43
C THR A 127 30.67 -14.53 9.64
N VAL A 128 29.47 -15.09 9.83
CA VAL A 128 28.66 -14.86 11.02
C VAL A 128 28.84 -16.02 11.98
N THR A 129 29.46 -15.79 13.14
CA THR A 129 29.68 -16.83 14.15
C THR A 129 28.58 -16.76 15.20
N ASN A 130 27.77 -17.82 15.33
CA ASN A 130 26.66 -17.86 16.27
C ASN A 130 26.53 -19.24 16.93
N HIS A 131 25.75 -19.32 18.01
CA HIS A 131 25.41 -20.57 18.67
C HIS A 131 24.36 -21.36 17.85
N GLU A 132 24.47 -22.69 17.85
CA GLU A 132 23.73 -23.62 16.96
C GLU A 132 22.20 -23.42 16.98
N LYS A 133 21.62 -23.22 18.17
CA LYS A 133 20.18 -22.93 18.37
C LYS A 133 19.63 -21.71 17.60
N PHE A 134 20.49 -20.89 17.01
CA PHE A 134 20.12 -19.66 16.31
C PHE A 134 20.47 -19.68 14.82
N ALA A 135 20.97 -20.82 14.31
CA ALA A 135 21.32 -20.98 12.90
C ALA A 135 20.11 -20.75 11.98
N ASP A 136 18.92 -21.19 12.39
CA ASP A 136 17.70 -21.06 11.58
C ASP A 136 17.21 -19.61 11.49
N HIS A 137 17.26 -18.84 12.59
CA HIS A 137 16.90 -17.41 12.60
C HIS A 137 17.88 -16.56 11.77
N ILE A 138 19.18 -16.90 11.80
CA ILE A 138 20.18 -16.24 10.95
C ILE A 138 20.00 -16.63 9.49
N ARG A 139 19.64 -17.88 9.20
CA ARG A 139 19.30 -18.30 7.84
C ARG A 139 18.10 -17.52 7.30
N GLU A 140 17.02 -17.40 8.08
CA GLU A 140 15.86 -16.57 7.71
C GLU A 140 16.26 -15.10 7.44
N LEU A 141 17.15 -14.53 8.25
CA LEU A 141 17.63 -13.16 8.09
C LEU A 141 18.55 -12.99 6.88
N VAL A 142 19.49 -13.91 6.66
CA VAL A 142 20.36 -13.91 5.47
C VAL A 142 19.53 -14.11 4.22
N ASP A 143 18.57 -15.03 4.22
CA ASP A 143 17.60 -15.24 3.15
C ASP A 143 16.81 -13.95 2.89
N SER A 144 16.31 -13.27 3.93
CA SER A 144 15.60 -11.98 3.77
C SER A 144 16.46 -10.82 3.24
N VAL A 145 17.77 -10.84 3.49
CA VAL A 145 18.70 -9.77 3.08
C VAL A 145 19.33 -10.06 1.71
N THR A 146 19.53 -11.33 1.38
CA THR A 146 20.06 -11.81 0.09
C THR A 146 18.97 -11.93 -0.97
N GLN A 147 17.71 -12.13 -0.55
CA GLN A 147 16.56 -11.93 -1.42
C GLN A 147 16.37 -10.44 -1.64
N CYS A 148 16.88 -9.94 -2.78
CA CYS A 148 16.13 -8.90 -3.48
C CYS A 148 14.66 -9.34 -3.47
N GLU A 149 13.74 -8.54 -2.92
CA GLU A 149 12.33 -8.92 -2.88
C GLU A 149 11.89 -9.35 -4.29
N VAL A 150 11.59 -10.63 -4.45
CA VAL A 150 11.25 -11.18 -5.76
C VAL A 150 9.75 -11.01 -5.96
N TYR A 151 9.38 -10.35 -7.05
CA TYR A 151 7.99 -10.00 -7.34
C TYR A 151 7.45 -10.86 -8.47
N LEU A 152 6.28 -11.45 -8.25
CA LEU A 152 5.43 -11.94 -9.32
C LEU A 152 4.64 -10.77 -9.89
N THR A 153 4.66 -10.61 -11.22
CA THR A 153 3.95 -9.53 -11.91
C THR A 153 2.85 -10.07 -12.81
N SER A 154 1.62 -9.66 -12.55
CA SER A 154 0.44 -9.91 -13.38
C SER A 154 0.31 -8.81 -14.42
N ALA A 155 0.10 -9.20 -15.67
CA ALA A 155 -0.11 -8.30 -16.78
C ALA A 155 -1.11 -8.91 -17.78
N PRO A 156 -1.84 -8.08 -18.55
CA PRO A 156 -2.56 -8.59 -19.71
C PRO A 156 -1.58 -9.23 -20.72
N LEU A 157 -2.02 -10.32 -21.35
CA LEU A 157 -1.29 -10.99 -22.43
C LEU A 157 -1.20 -10.06 -23.64
N PRO A 158 -0.07 -10.01 -24.36
CA PRO A 158 -0.01 -9.22 -25.59
C PRO A 158 -0.93 -9.81 -26.66
N VAL A 159 -1.77 -8.97 -27.28
CA VAL A 159 -2.74 -9.39 -28.31
C VAL A 159 -2.05 -10.05 -29.51
N ASP A 160 -0.86 -9.57 -29.89
CA ASP A 160 -0.13 -10.02 -31.07
C ASP A 160 0.89 -11.15 -30.79
N ALA A 161 0.92 -11.70 -29.57
CA ALA A 161 1.88 -12.74 -29.20
C ALA A 161 1.47 -14.16 -29.61
N GLY A 162 0.26 -14.35 -30.16
CA GLY A 162 -0.21 -15.66 -30.62
C GLY A 162 -0.70 -16.60 -29.51
N PHE A 163 -0.85 -16.11 -28.28
CA PHE A 163 -1.42 -16.88 -27.18
C PHE A 163 -2.93 -17.05 -27.35
N ALA A 164 -3.43 -18.29 -27.25
CA ALA A 164 -4.87 -18.56 -27.37
C ALA A 164 -5.70 -17.75 -26.35
N ARG A 165 -5.21 -17.59 -25.12
CA ARG A 165 -5.90 -16.80 -24.08
C ARG A 165 -5.95 -15.30 -24.35
N ALA A 166 -5.13 -14.77 -25.27
CA ALA A 166 -5.23 -13.36 -25.67
C ALA A 166 -6.57 -13.05 -26.37
N GLU A 167 -7.28 -14.06 -26.88
CA GLU A 167 -8.64 -13.91 -27.43
C GLU A 167 -9.68 -13.53 -26.35
N HIS A 168 -9.38 -13.76 -25.07
CA HIS A 168 -10.23 -13.34 -23.96
C HIS A 168 -10.13 -11.84 -23.65
N HIS A 169 -9.40 -11.06 -24.46
CA HIS A 169 -9.47 -9.61 -24.38
C HIS A 169 -10.83 -9.09 -24.83
N PHE A 170 -11.39 -8.18 -24.04
CA PHE A 170 -12.61 -7.45 -24.33
C PHE A 170 -12.51 -5.98 -23.93
N SER A 171 -13.46 -5.18 -24.39
CA SER A 171 -13.58 -3.76 -24.08
C SER A 171 -14.74 -3.52 -23.12
N LEU A 172 -14.56 -2.51 -22.27
CA LEU A 172 -15.60 -1.97 -21.41
C LEU A 172 -15.91 -0.54 -21.85
N ILE A 173 -17.15 -0.12 -21.64
CA ILE A 173 -17.61 1.23 -21.86
C ILE A 173 -17.81 1.85 -20.48
N ASP A 174 -17.21 3.03 -20.29
CA ASP A 174 -17.29 3.80 -19.06
C ASP A 174 -17.86 5.20 -19.40
N MET A 175 -18.33 5.92 -18.39
CA MET A 175 -18.82 7.29 -18.53
C MET A 175 -17.79 8.25 -17.93
N ALA A 176 -17.23 9.16 -18.74
CA ALA A 176 -16.31 10.15 -18.24
C ALA A 176 -17.05 11.15 -17.32
N TYR A 177 -16.73 11.19 -16.04
CA TYR A 177 -17.32 12.19 -15.13
C TYR A 177 -16.52 13.49 -15.15
N THR A 178 -17.24 14.62 -15.24
CA THR A 178 -16.64 15.94 -15.15
C THR A 178 -17.10 16.65 -13.87
N PRO A 179 -16.17 17.19 -13.06
CA PRO A 179 -16.53 17.89 -11.85
C PRO A 179 -17.09 19.27 -12.18
N VAL A 180 -18.37 19.46 -11.89
CA VAL A 180 -19.10 20.73 -12.02
C VAL A 180 -19.27 21.35 -10.65
N THR A 181 -18.97 22.64 -10.50
CA THR A 181 -19.26 23.37 -9.26
C THR A 181 -20.58 24.12 -9.40
N SER A 182 -21.62 23.66 -8.71
CA SER A 182 -22.88 24.37 -8.53
C SER A 182 -22.85 25.21 -7.24
N LEU A 183 -23.70 26.23 -7.16
CA LEU A 183 -23.86 27.04 -5.95
C LEU A 183 -25.20 26.70 -5.32
N GLU A 184 -25.19 26.15 -4.10
CA GLU A 184 -26.41 25.93 -3.33
C GLU A 184 -26.59 26.99 -2.27
N ASP A 185 -27.84 27.39 -2.04
CA ASP A 185 -28.21 28.24 -0.93
C ASP A 185 -27.99 27.51 0.39
N ARG A 186 -27.37 28.19 1.35
CA ARG A 186 -27.22 27.66 2.71
C ARG A 186 -28.59 27.56 3.37
N THR A 187 -29.11 26.34 3.51
CA THR A 187 -30.19 26.08 4.47
C THR A 187 -29.66 26.34 5.88
N GLY A 188 -30.30 27.28 6.58
CA GLY A 188 -29.83 27.86 7.83
C GLY A 188 -29.50 26.80 8.88
N ASN A 189 -28.28 26.87 9.40
CA ASN A 189 -27.97 26.50 10.77
C ASN A 189 -27.09 27.62 11.30
N GLY A 190 -27.72 28.61 11.94
CA GLY A 190 -27.02 29.49 12.85
C GLY A 190 -26.48 28.63 13.99
N GLY A 191 -25.23 28.19 13.86
CA GLY A 191 -24.57 27.47 14.95
C GLY A 191 -24.66 28.31 16.21
N LYS A 192 -24.99 27.68 17.35
CA LYS A 192 -24.90 28.32 18.66
C LYS A 192 -23.53 28.99 18.76
N ILE A 193 -23.52 30.30 18.91
CA ILE A 193 -22.29 31.07 19.17
C ILE A 193 -21.77 30.58 20.52
N SER A 194 -20.59 29.98 20.52
CA SER A 194 -19.91 29.65 21.78
C SER A 194 -19.43 30.95 22.41
N PRO A 195 -19.88 31.34 23.60
CA PRO A 195 -19.56 32.65 24.16
C PRO A 195 -18.06 32.78 24.51
N GLU A 196 -17.40 31.68 24.84
CA GLU A 196 -16.00 31.66 25.29
C GLU A 196 -15.09 30.82 24.39
N LEU A 197 -13.84 31.28 24.24
CA LEU A 197 -12.75 30.56 23.58
C LEU A 197 -12.16 29.55 24.59
N THR A 198 -12.19 28.26 24.25
CA THR A 198 -11.59 27.20 25.07
C THR A 198 -10.44 26.56 24.29
N LEU A 199 -9.25 26.53 24.89
CA LEU A 199 -8.06 25.89 24.32
C LEU A 199 -7.77 24.55 25.00
N ASN A 200 -7.15 23.64 24.25
CA ASN A 200 -6.70 22.36 24.76
C ASN A 200 -5.35 22.53 25.48
N PHE A 201 -5.14 21.82 26.59
CA PHE A 201 -3.84 21.80 27.27
C PHE A 201 -2.74 21.31 26.31
N GLN A 202 -1.61 22.02 26.28
CA GLN A 202 -0.44 21.66 25.47
C GLN A 202 0.83 21.69 26.35
N LYS A 203 1.71 20.69 26.19
CA LYS A 203 3.05 20.74 26.80
C LYS A 203 3.98 21.61 25.96
N GLU A 204 4.89 22.34 26.60
CA GLU A 204 5.83 23.27 25.96
C GLU A 204 6.97 22.57 25.18
N LYS A 205 6.63 21.68 24.24
CA LYS A 205 7.56 21.14 23.23
C LYS A 205 7.08 21.52 21.83
N LEU A 206 7.23 22.81 21.52
CA LEU A 206 6.96 23.36 20.19
C LEU A 206 8.29 23.45 19.42
N GLY A 207 8.46 22.58 18.42
CA GLY A 207 9.68 22.46 17.61
C GLY A 207 9.53 22.98 16.18
N TYR A 208 10.49 22.61 15.31
CA TYR A 208 10.44 22.81 13.87
C TYR A 208 10.29 21.46 13.17
N THR A 209 9.44 21.35 12.15
CA THR A 209 9.41 20.18 11.26
C THR A 209 10.32 20.45 10.06
N VAL A 210 11.26 19.56 9.82
CA VAL A 210 12.03 19.51 8.57
C VAL A 210 11.26 18.61 7.62
N THR A 211 10.69 19.19 6.56
CA THR A 211 9.99 18.44 5.52
C THR A 211 10.92 18.22 4.33
N TYR A 212 11.04 16.96 3.90
CA TYR A 212 11.82 16.59 2.72
C TYR A 212 10.90 16.62 1.50
N GLN A 213 11.23 17.46 0.52
CA GLN A 213 10.62 17.36 -0.81
C GLN A 213 11.48 16.41 -1.65
N GLU A 214 10.99 15.22 -1.92
CA GLU A 214 11.64 14.29 -2.86
C GLU A 214 11.43 14.78 -4.29
N THR A 215 12.35 15.59 -4.79
CA THR A 215 12.67 15.65 -6.22
C THR A 215 13.99 16.41 -6.45
N GLY A 216 15.04 15.66 -6.81
CA GLY A 216 16.26 16.12 -7.51
C GLY A 216 17.20 17.07 -6.77
N ASP A 217 16.69 18.14 -6.16
CA ASP A 217 17.44 19.16 -5.43
C ASP A 217 16.99 19.18 -3.97
N LYS A 218 17.91 18.89 -3.05
CA LYS A 218 17.66 18.91 -1.59
C LYS A 218 17.41 20.35 -1.13
N LYS A 219 16.17 20.83 -1.26
CA LYS A 219 15.70 22.07 -0.63
C LYS A 219 15.11 21.76 0.73
N PHE A 220 15.74 22.30 1.78
CA PHE A 220 15.26 22.18 3.14
C PHE A 220 14.23 23.28 3.42
N GLN A 221 13.00 22.89 3.74
CA GLN A 221 12.02 23.83 4.30
C GLN A 221 11.84 23.54 5.80
N LEU A 222 12.35 24.45 6.62
CA LEU A 222 12.07 24.51 8.05
C LEU A 222 10.69 25.13 8.25
N ARG A 223 9.72 24.34 8.70
CA ARG A 223 8.40 24.85 9.12
C ARG A 223 8.36 24.95 10.64
N LYS A 224 7.94 26.10 11.16
CA LYS A 224 7.62 26.28 12.59
C LYS A 224 6.37 25.45 12.91
N ASN A 225 6.40 24.65 13.98
CA ASN A 225 5.23 23.86 14.41
C ASN A 225 4.38 24.59 15.45
N PHE A 226 4.46 25.92 15.48
CA PHE A 226 3.73 26.75 16.42
C PHE A 226 3.39 28.09 15.80
N PHE A 227 2.34 28.68 16.32
CA PHE A 227 1.91 30.04 16.00
C PHE A 227 2.09 30.91 17.24
N THR A 228 2.40 32.19 17.06
CA THR A 228 2.35 33.13 18.20
C THR A 228 0.94 33.70 18.36
N ALA A 229 0.57 34.05 19.58
CA ALA A 229 -0.71 34.73 19.85
C ALA A 229 -0.87 35.99 18.99
N ASP A 230 0.21 36.76 18.80
CA ASP A 230 0.25 37.93 17.92
C ASP A 230 -0.02 37.60 16.45
N GLU A 231 0.60 36.54 15.92
CA GLU A 231 0.41 36.11 14.54
C GLU A 231 -1.04 35.69 14.30
N VAL A 232 -1.61 34.91 15.23
CA VAL A 232 -3.00 34.49 15.16
C VAL A 232 -3.94 35.69 15.30
N ALA A 233 -3.69 36.59 16.26
CA ALA A 233 -4.50 37.79 16.48
C ALA A 233 -4.50 38.73 15.27
N TYR A 234 -3.33 38.97 14.68
CA TYR A 234 -3.18 39.77 13.46
C TYR A 234 -3.95 39.15 12.29
N ASN A 235 -3.83 37.84 12.09
CA ASN A 235 -4.56 37.13 11.04
C ASN A 235 -6.07 37.23 11.21
N GLN A 236 -6.58 37.10 12.44
CA GLN A 236 -8.00 37.29 12.72
C GLN A 236 -8.43 38.74 12.47
N CYS A 237 -7.70 39.73 13.00
CA CYS A 237 -8.00 41.15 12.78
C CYS A 237 -8.10 41.48 11.28
N LYS A 238 -7.15 40.98 10.47
CA LYS A 238 -7.17 41.13 9.01
C LYS A 238 -8.43 40.52 8.39
N ARG A 239 -8.89 39.35 8.86
CA ARG A 239 -10.14 38.73 8.37
C ARG A 239 -11.37 39.59 8.66
N PHE A 240 -11.41 40.31 9.78
CA PHE A 240 -12.48 41.29 10.06
C PHE A 240 -12.35 42.52 9.14
N THR A 241 -11.15 43.06 8.92
CA THR A 241 -10.95 44.22 8.03
C THR A 241 -11.38 43.94 6.58
N LEU A 242 -11.19 42.70 6.11
CA LEU A 242 -11.53 42.30 4.74
C LEU A 242 -13.04 42.07 4.51
N ARG A 243 -13.90 42.24 5.52
CA ARG A 243 -15.33 41.96 5.42
C ARG A 243 -16.19 43.19 5.74
N VAL A 244 -17.35 43.23 5.10
CA VAL A 244 -18.38 44.25 5.36
C VAL A 244 -19.40 43.65 6.32
N PHE A 245 -19.69 44.37 7.41
CA PHE A 245 -20.64 43.97 8.44
C PHE A 245 -21.82 44.95 8.45
N GLU A 246 -23.04 44.42 8.48
CA GLU A 246 -24.28 45.22 8.60
C GLU A 246 -24.38 45.86 10.00
N ASN A 247 -24.03 45.09 11.05
CA ASN A 247 -23.94 45.56 12.43
C ASN A 247 -22.55 45.27 13.01
N ARG A 248 -21.87 46.30 13.51
CA ARG A 248 -20.53 46.19 14.11
C ARG A 248 -20.61 46.07 15.63
N HIS A 249 -21.19 44.95 16.08
CA HIS A 249 -21.29 44.61 17.49
C HIS A 249 -20.71 43.20 17.68
N PHE A 250 -19.62 43.09 18.43
CA PHE A 250 -18.91 41.84 18.68
C PHE A 250 -18.77 41.63 20.18
N GLN A 251 -19.15 40.45 20.67
CA GLN A 251 -18.99 40.06 22.06
C GLN A 251 -18.13 38.80 22.13
N PHE A 252 -16.91 38.94 22.67
CA PHE A 252 -15.95 37.86 22.87
C PHE A 252 -15.83 37.58 24.36
N GLY A 253 -16.61 36.64 24.89
CA GLY A 253 -16.74 36.45 26.33
C GLY A 253 -17.18 37.75 27.02
N GLU A 254 -16.29 38.31 27.83
CA GLU A 254 -16.48 39.57 28.56
C GLU A 254 -16.11 40.83 27.73
N THR A 255 -15.39 40.68 26.62
CA THR A 255 -14.97 41.80 25.77
C THR A 255 -16.10 42.22 24.83
N LEU A 256 -16.62 43.44 25.00
CA LEU A 256 -17.66 44.03 24.16
C LEU A 256 -17.08 45.11 23.24
N ILE A 257 -17.32 44.97 21.94
CA ILE A 257 -16.88 45.92 20.91
C ILE A 257 -18.12 46.40 20.14
N ALA A 258 -18.41 47.70 20.23
CA ALA A 258 -19.56 48.32 19.58
C ALA A 258 -19.12 49.41 18.60
N GLY A 259 -19.78 49.50 17.44
CA GLY A 259 -19.58 50.54 16.43
C GLY A 259 -18.33 50.38 15.56
N ARG A 260 -17.45 49.42 15.84
CA ARG A 260 -16.18 49.19 15.10
C ARG A 260 -15.82 47.72 15.00
N ILE A 261 -14.87 47.42 14.11
CA ILE A 261 -14.26 46.09 14.04
C ILE A 261 -13.25 45.88 15.18
N PRO A 262 -12.98 44.63 15.57
CA PRO A 262 -11.97 44.33 16.57
C PRO A 262 -10.56 44.72 16.11
N GLN A 263 -9.78 45.25 17.04
CA GLN A 263 -8.36 45.52 16.88
C GLN A 263 -7.52 44.32 17.33
N VAL A 264 -6.28 44.28 16.87
CA VAL A 264 -5.33 43.19 17.19
C VAL A 264 -5.22 42.98 18.70
N GLU A 265 -5.14 44.05 19.48
CA GLU A 265 -4.97 43.97 20.94
C GLU A 265 -6.17 43.33 21.65
N GLU A 266 -7.39 43.56 21.16
CA GLU A 266 -8.61 43.00 21.74
C GLU A 266 -8.72 41.50 21.46
N ILE A 267 -8.36 41.09 20.25
CA ILE A 267 -8.26 39.68 19.88
C ILE A 267 -7.14 38.99 20.68
N ARG A 268 -6.01 39.67 20.87
CA ARG A 268 -4.87 39.19 21.66
C ARG A 268 -5.26 38.96 23.12
N GLN A 269 -6.02 39.87 23.72
CA GLN A 269 -6.53 39.73 25.10
C GLN A 269 -7.43 38.50 25.26
N VAL A 270 -8.33 38.25 24.32
CA VAL A 270 -9.20 37.06 24.32
C VAL A 270 -8.38 35.77 24.23
N ILE A 271 -7.35 35.74 23.37
CA ILE A 271 -6.44 34.59 23.25
C ILE A 271 -5.61 34.40 24.52
N ALA A 272 -5.10 35.49 25.12
CA ALA A 272 -4.30 35.45 26.33
C ALA A 272 -5.10 34.91 27.54
N ALA A 273 -6.34 35.37 27.72
CA ALA A 273 -7.23 34.84 28.76
C ALA A 273 -7.50 33.34 28.57
N ALA A 274 -7.65 32.88 27.32
CA ALA A 274 -7.85 31.47 27.02
C ALA A 274 -6.58 30.62 27.24
N LEU A 275 -5.39 31.17 26.98
CA LEU A 275 -4.10 30.53 27.27
C LEU A 275 -3.90 30.35 28.79
N GLU A 276 -4.21 31.38 29.58
CA GLU A 276 -4.13 31.35 31.04
C GLU A 276 -5.10 30.31 31.63
N LYS A 277 -6.36 30.31 31.18
CA LYS A 277 -7.38 29.35 31.60
C LYS A 277 -7.00 27.89 31.25
N ALA A 278 -6.29 27.68 30.15
CA ALA A 278 -5.82 26.37 29.72
C ALA A 278 -4.50 25.93 30.39
N GLY A 279 -3.89 26.75 31.25
CA GLY A 279 -2.64 26.44 31.94
C GLY A 279 -1.42 26.37 31.01
N ILE A 280 -1.45 27.12 29.90
CA ILE A 280 -0.38 27.14 28.90
C ILE A 280 0.57 28.30 29.21
N ALA A 281 1.83 28.00 29.50
CA ALA A 281 2.84 29.03 29.73
C ALA A 281 3.31 29.65 28.39
N GLY A 282 3.37 30.98 28.34
CA GLY A 282 3.85 31.76 27.19
C GLY A 282 2.80 32.07 26.11
N GLU A 283 3.23 32.72 25.03
CA GLU A 283 2.35 33.22 23.94
C GLU A 283 2.34 32.32 22.70
N ARG A 284 2.67 31.03 22.84
CA ARG A 284 2.77 30.10 21.71
C ARG A 284 1.61 29.12 21.69
N LEU A 285 1.02 28.93 20.51
CA LEU A 285 -0.11 28.04 20.24
C LEU A 285 0.36 26.86 19.38
N SER A 286 -0.08 25.65 19.72
CA SER A 286 -0.02 24.50 18.80
C SER A 286 -0.88 24.76 17.56
N GLU A 287 -0.66 23.98 16.49
CA GLU A 287 -1.51 24.07 15.29
C GLU A 287 -2.99 23.78 15.62
N GLU A 288 -3.25 22.84 16.53
CA GLU A 288 -4.60 22.50 16.98
C GLU A 288 -5.27 23.68 17.72
N ASN A 289 -4.56 24.31 18.66
CA ASN A 289 -5.08 25.46 19.39
C ASN A 289 -5.24 26.69 18.49
N ALA A 290 -4.35 26.91 17.52
CA ALA A 290 -4.52 27.96 16.52
C ALA A 290 -5.78 27.73 15.66
N ARG A 291 -6.12 26.47 15.33
CA ARG A 291 -7.40 26.13 14.66
C ARG A 291 -8.61 26.38 15.55
N LEU A 292 -8.53 26.12 16.86
CA LEU A 292 -9.62 26.44 17.79
C LEU A 292 -9.88 27.94 17.87
N VAL A 293 -8.82 28.76 17.90
CA VAL A 293 -8.93 30.22 17.81
C VAL A 293 -9.60 30.63 16.49
N ASP A 294 -9.19 30.05 15.36
CA ASP A 294 -9.77 30.34 14.06
C ASP A 294 -11.27 29.99 14.00
N LEU A 295 -11.65 28.83 14.55
CA LEU A 295 -13.03 28.38 14.61
C LEU A 295 -13.90 29.32 15.46
N TYR A 296 -13.39 29.74 16.62
CA TYR A 296 -14.06 30.67 17.51
C TYR A 296 -14.32 32.02 16.83
N PHE A 297 -13.31 32.68 16.26
CA PHE A 297 -13.53 33.99 15.62
C PHE A 297 -14.34 33.89 14.32
N SER A 298 -14.30 32.75 13.62
CA SER A 298 -15.09 32.53 12.41
C SER A 298 -16.60 32.59 12.64
N GLN A 299 -17.08 32.32 13.86
CA GLN A 299 -18.51 32.36 14.20
C GLN A 299 -19.09 33.79 14.15
N TYR A 300 -18.23 34.82 14.22
CA TYR A 300 -18.62 36.23 14.15
C TYR A 300 -18.47 36.84 12.76
N LEU A 301 -17.95 36.09 11.78
CA LEU A 301 -17.77 36.58 10.42
C LEU A 301 -19.05 36.36 9.59
N PRO A 302 -19.43 37.29 8.68
CA PRO A 302 -20.63 37.14 7.87
C PRO A 302 -20.51 35.88 6.99
N VAL A 303 -21.53 35.04 7.08
CA VAL A 303 -21.58 33.74 6.42
C VAL A 303 -22.11 33.95 5.00
N GLY A 304 -21.30 33.67 3.97
CA GLY A 304 -21.74 33.78 2.57
C GLY A 304 -22.98 32.92 2.33
N LYS A 305 -24.00 33.48 1.66
CA LYS A 305 -25.33 32.87 1.44
C LYS A 305 -25.30 31.59 0.59
N LYS A 306 -24.25 31.43 -0.22
CA LYS A 306 -24.07 30.28 -1.12
C LYS A 306 -22.87 29.44 -0.71
N ARG A 307 -23.01 28.12 -0.75
CA ARG A 307 -21.89 27.16 -0.63
C ARG A 307 -21.61 26.56 -2.00
N PRO A 308 -20.35 26.50 -2.45
CA PRO A 308 -20.01 25.74 -3.64
C PRO A 308 -20.21 24.25 -3.37
N ARG A 309 -21.09 23.61 -4.15
CA ARG A 309 -21.28 22.16 -4.21
C ARG A 309 -20.57 21.66 -5.46
N LYS A 310 -19.56 20.81 -5.28
CA LYS A 310 -18.95 20.09 -6.40
C LYS A 310 -19.78 18.84 -6.67
N GLU A 311 -20.33 18.71 -7.86
CA GLU A 311 -21.08 17.54 -8.35
C GLU A 311 -20.33 16.96 -9.55
N SER A 312 -20.25 15.65 -9.67
CA SER A 312 -19.72 15.01 -10.87
C SER A 312 -20.87 14.75 -11.83
N ARG A 313 -20.81 15.33 -13.03
CA ARG A 313 -21.82 15.09 -14.08
C ARG A 313 -21.30 14.08 -15.09
N PRO A 314 -22.14 13.13 -15.54
CA PRO A 314 -21.80 12.25 -16.65
C PRO A 314 -21.48 13.07 -17.90
N GLY A 315 -20.30 12.83 -18.47
CA GLY A 315 -19.83 13.34 -19.74
C GLY A 315 -19.85 12.24 -20.81
N ASN A 316 -18.94 12.29 -21.77
CA ASN A 316 -18.93 11.37 -22.92
C ASN A 316 -18.64 9.92 -22.50
N LEU A 317 -19.14 8.96 -23.29
CA LEU A 317 -18.75 7.57 -23.19
C LEU A 317 -17.28 7.38 -23.58
N ILE A 318 -16.56 6.52 -22.87
CA ILE A 318 -15.15 6.22 -23.11
C ILE A 318 -14.92 4.71 -23.14
N PHE A 319 -13.92 4.27 -23.91
CA PHE A 319 -13.50 2.88 -23.97
C PHE A 319 -12.37 2.55 -22.99
N ARG A 320 -12.50 1.41 -22.33
CA ARG A 320 -11.47 0.79 -21.48
C ARG A 320 -11.16 -0.59 -22.03
N GLU A 321 -9.98 -0.76 -22.58
CA GLU A 321 -9.55 -2.05 -23.13
C GLU A 321 -8.81 -2.85 -22.06
N THR A 322 -9.19 -4.12 -21.90
CA THR A 322 -8.50 -5.03 -20.95
C THR A 322 -7.03 -5.25 -21.29
N SER A 323 -6.62 -5.08 -22.56
CA SER A 323 -5.21 -5.13 -22.99
C SER A 323 -4.36 -3.97 -22.47
N LYS A 324 -5.00 -2.86 -22.08
CA LYS A 324 -4.35 -1.65 -21.55
C LYS A 324 -4.41 -1.59 -20.02
N MET A 325 -4.80 -2.68 -19.35
CA MET A 325 -4.80 -2.75 -17.89
C MET A 325 -3.40 -2.61 -17.31
N ASP A 326 -3.29 -1.89 -16.20
CA ASP A 326 -2.04 -1.73 -15.47
C ASP A 326 -1.54 -3.06 -14.90
N ARG A 327 -0.22 -3.23 -14.91
CA ARG A 327 0.45 -4.37 -14.28
C ARG A 327 0.26 -4.33 -12.76
N SER A 328 0.13 -5.48 -12.12
CA SER A 328 0.10 -5.62 -10.66
C SER A 328 1.24 -6.53 -10.19
N SER A 329 1.77 -6.28 -9.00
CA SER A 329 2.90 -7.04 -8.47
C SER A 329 2.62 -7.56 -7.06
N THR A 330 3.15 -8.73 -6.75
CA THR A 330 3.04 -9.37 -5.42
C THR A 330 4.36 -9.98 -5.03
N ARG A 331 4.72 -9.84 -3.76
CA ARG A 331 5.96 -10.42 -3.22
C ARG A 331 5.82 -11.93 -3.12
N ALA A 332 6.86 -12.67 -3.52
CA ALA A 332 6.87 -14.12 -3.39
C ALA A 332 6.59 -14.59 -1.95
N SER A 333 7.07 -13.84 -0.95
CA SER A 333 6.82 -14.12 0.47
C SER A 333 5.37 -13.97 0.92
N GLU A 334 4.52 -13.26 0.16
CA GLU A 334 3.09 -13.13 0.48
C GLU A 334 2.30 -14.38 0.12
N LEU A 335 2.84 -15.25 -0.74
CA LEU A 335 2.22 -16.54 -1.13
C LEU A 335 2.14 -17.54 0.02
N ASP A 336 3.00 -17.37 1.04
CA ASP A 336 2.99 -18.22 2.23
C ASP A 336 2.01 -17.70 3.31
N ARG A 337 1.43 -16.51 3.10
CA ARG A 337 0.42 -15.89 3.97
C ARG A 337 -0.95 -15.95 3.30
N ASP A 338 -1.35 -14.85 2.67
CA ASP A 338 -2.74 -14.60 2.26
C ASP A 338 -2.90 -14.37 0.75
N ALA A 339 -1.79 -14.18 0.01
CA ALA A 339 -1.87 -13.93 -1.42
C ALA A 339 -2.07 -15.24 -2.20
N VAL A 340 -3.02 -15.24 -3.13
CA VAL A 340 -3.28 -16.37 -4.01
C VAL A 340 -2.99 -15.98 -5.46
N VAL A 341 -2.21 -16.79 -6.13
CA VAL A 341 -1.84 -16.68 -7.55
C VAL A 341 -2.39 -17.86 -8.35
N PHE A 342 -2.93 -17.55 -9.53
CA PHE A 342 -3.37 -18.50 -10.54
C PHE A 342 -2.60 -18.25 -11.84
N VAL A 343 -2.15 -19.32 -12.47
CA VAL A 343 -1.50 -19.34 -13.79
C VAL A 343 -2.16 -20.42 -14.64
N SER A 344 -2.03 -20.32 -15.96
CA SER A 344 -2.51 -21.36 -16.90
C SER A 344 -1.61 -22.60 -16.87
N GLU A 345 -2.01 -23.67 -17.55
CA GLU A 345 -1.12 -24.80 -17.85
C GLU A 345 0.03 -24.43 -18.79
N ASP A 346 -0.19 -23.42 -19.63
CA ASP A 346 0.78 -22.91 -20.61
C ASP A 346 1.67 -21.77 -20.02
N TYR A 347 1.79 -21.71 -18.69
CA TYR A 347 2.49 -20.63 -17.98
C TYR A 347 3.96 -20.48 -18.40
N GLU A 348 4.62 -21.55 -18.87
CA GLU A 348 6.01 -21.51 -19.33
C GLU A 348 6.19 -20.63 -20.58
N GLU A 349 5.16 -20.54 -21.40
CA GLU A 349 5.15 -19.71 -22.61
C GLU A 349 4.56 -18.32 -22.33
N GLU A 350 3.51 -18.26 -21.51
CA GLU A 350 2.75 -17.03 -21.24
C GLU A 350 3.42 -16.11 -20.20
N LEU A 351 4.29 -16.64 -19.34
CA LEU A 351 5.01 -15.86 -18.34
C LEU A 351 6.40 -15.42 -18.83
N GLY A 352 6.78 -14.21 -18.45
CA GLY A 352 8.15 -13.72 -18.67
C GLY A 352 9.17 -14.44 -17.78
N LYS A 353 10.44 -14.40 -18.20
CA LYS A 353 11.58 -15.01 -17.48
C LYS A 353 11.66 -14.62 -15.99
N GLU A 354 11.27 -13.40 -15.66
CA GLU A 354 11.21 -12.90 -14.28
C GLU A 354 10.24 -13.73 -13.43
N ASN A 355 9.00 -13.89 -13.88
CA ASN A 355 7.98 -14.67 -13.17
C ASN A 355 8.38 -16.15 -13.08
N LEU A 356 8.91 -16.73 -14.17
CA LEU A 356 9.36 -18.12 -14.19
C LEU A 356 10.49 -18.37 -13.18
N PHE A 357 11.42 -17.44 -13.06
CA PHE A 357 12.46 -17.49 -12.03
C PHE A 357 11.86 -17.50 -10.63
N VAL A 358 10.84 -16.67 -10.35
CA VAL A 358 10.17 -16.66 -9.04
C VAL A 358 9.45 -17.97 -8.77
N LEU A 359 8.77 -18.54 -9.76
CA LEU A 359 8.08 -19.83 -9.61
C LEU A 359 9.06 -20.96 -9.30
N GLU A 360 10.18 -21.05 -10.02
CA GLU A 360 11.24 -22.03 -9.73
C GLU A 360 11.85 -21.82 -8.34
N TYR A 361 12.02 -20.56 -7.92
CA TYR A 361 12.44 -20.23 -6.56
C TYR A 361 11.45 -20.74 -5.51
N VAL A 362 10.15 -20.49 -5.68
CA VAL A 362 9.08 -20.98 -4.78
C VAL A 362 9.07 -22.51 -4.73
N LYS A 363 9.21 -23.17 -5.88
CA LYS A 363 9.29 -24.64 -5.99
C LYS A 363 10.48 -25.19 -5.22
N ALA A 364 11.65 -24.59 -5.36
CA ALA A 364 12.86 -25.02 -4.65
C ALA A 364 12.75 -24.84 -3.13
N MET A 365 12.11 -23.76 -2.67
CA MET A 365 11.89 -23.53 -1.23
C MET A 365 10.92 -24.55 -0.64
N ARG A 366 9.82 -24.86 -1.35
CA ARG A 366 8.82 -25.83 -0.89
C ARG A 366 9.28 -27.28 -1.00
N GLY A 367 10.10 -27.61 -2.00
CA GLY A 367 10.67 -28.94 -2.18
C GLY A 367 11.69 -29.35 -1.10
N ARG A 368 12.17 -28.42 -0.27
CA ARG A 368 13.08 -28.69 0.86
C ARG A 368 12.35 -29.00 2.17
N MET A 369 11.03 -28.83 2.23
CA MET A 369 10.24 -29.14 3.42
C MET A 369 9.96 -30.65 3.46
N ASP A 370 10.58 -31.37 4.40
CA ASP A 370 10.31 -32.78 4.67
C ASP A 370 8.83 -32.98 5.05
N GLU A 371 8.20 -34.08 4.59
CA GLU A 371 6.81 -34.46 4.94
C GLU A 371 6.54 -34.51 6.46
N LYS A 372 7.59 -34.55 7.29
CA LYS A 372 7.50 -34.58 8.76
C LYS A 372 7.42 -33.20 9.43
N GLN A 373 7.59 -32.11 8.69
CA GLN A 373 7.42 -30.72 9.17
C GLN A 373 6.16 -30.05 8.61
N LEU A 374 5.18 -30.83 8.14
CA LEU A 374 3.85 -30.33 7.80
C LEU A 374 3.19 -29.75 9.06
N SER A 375 2.88 -28.45 9.04
CA SER A 375 2.05 -27.83 10.07
C SER A 375 0.60 -28.33 9.93
N LEU A 376 -0.19 -28.21 11.00
CA LEU A 376 -1.65 -28.48 10.98
C LEU A 376 -2.42 -27.63 9.94
N PHE A 377 -1.79 -26.61 9.36
CA PHE A 377 -2.34 -25.67 8.38
C PHE A 377 -1.88 -25.94 6.94
N ASP A 378 -1.13 -27.02 6.68
CA ASP A 378 -0.68 -27.40 5.34
C ASP A 378 -1.62 -28.44 4.71
N LYS A 379 -2.92 -28.10 4.70
CA LYS A 379 -3.93 -28.90 4.00
C LYS A 379 -4.21 -28.27 2.65
N GLU A 380 -4.26 -29.11 1.62
CA GLU A 380 -4.71 -28.70 0.30
C GLU A 380 -6.13 -28.15 0.37
N GLU A 381 -6.37 -27.07 -0.37
CA GLU A 381 -7.69 -26.46 -0.49
C GLU A 381 -8.70 -27.49 -1.01
N PRO A 382 -9.85 -27.71 -0.32
CA PRO A 382 -10.78 -28.79 -0.66
C PRO A 382 -11.31 -28.75 -2.10
N PHE A 383 -11.43 -27.56 -2.69
CA PHE A 383 -11.82 -27.40 -4.09
C PHE A 383 -10.73 -27.96 -5.03
N VAL A 384 -9.46 -27.62 -4.78
CA VAL A 384 -8.33 -28.03 -5.61
C VAL A 384 -8.18 -29.55 -5.61
N GLY A 385 -8.25 -30.18 -4.43
CA GLY A 385 -8.19 -31.64 -4.33
C GLY A 385 -9.36 -32.35 -5.02
N LYS A 386 -10.56 -31.74 -5.07
CA LYS A 386 -11.76 -32.33 -5.72
C LYS A 386 -11.82 -32.10 -7.23
N LYS A 387 -11.19 -31.04 -7.75
CA LYS A 387 -11.29 -30.56 -9.13
C LYS A 387 -9.92 -30.54 -9.82
N SER A 388 -9.16 -31.63 -9.66
CA SER A 388 -7.79 -31.77 -10.17
C SER A 388 -7.68 -31.69 -11.71
N ASP A 389 -8.79 -31.92 -12.41
CA ASP A 389 -8.98 -31.74 -13.86
C ASP A 389 -9.04 -30.26 -14.29
N LEU A 390 -9.46 -29.38 -13.38
CA LEU A 390 -9.56 -27.94 -13.61
C LEU A 390 -8.36 -27.17 -13.06
N ILE A 391 -7.86 -27.59 -11.91
CA ILE A 391 -6.87 -26.83 -11.14
C ILE A 391 -5.99 -27.75 -10.28
N ARG A 392 -4.70 -27.43 -10.15
CA ARG A 392 -3.76 -28.15 -9.27
C ARG A 392 -2.78 -27.18 -8.60
N CYS A 393 -2.17 -27.62 -7.50
CA CYS A 393 -1.07 -26.89 -6.89
C CYS A 393 0.18 -26.93 -7.78
N PHE A 394 0.85 -25.79 -7.95
CA PHE A 394 2.13 -25.72 -8.68
C PHE A 394 3.26 -26.40 -7.89
N ALA A 395 3.34 -26.14 -6.58
CA ALA A 395 4.33 -26.74 -5.70
C ALA A 395 3.80 -26.83 -4.25
N GLY A 396 3.91 -28.02 -3.66
CA GLY A 396 3.39 -28.29 -2.31
C GLY A 396 1.86 -28.37 -2.29
N PHE A 397 1.25 -27.80 -1.24
CA PHE A 397 -0.20 -27.88 -0.98
C PHE A 397 -0.91 -26.52 -1.05
N ARG A 398 -0.24 -25.48 -1.56
CA ARG A 398 -0.74 -24.09 -1.61
C ARG A 398 -0.47 -23.44 -2.95
N SER A 399 -1.15 -22.32 -3.19
CA SER A 399 -0.90 -21.40 -4.30
C SER A 399 0.60 -21.08 -4.47
N PRO A 400 1.16 -20.97 -5.69
CA PRO A 400 0.47 -20.79 -6.98
C PRO A 400 -0.35 -22.00 -7.45
N TYR A 401 -1.48 -21.73 -8.10
CA TYR A 401 -2.32 -22.75 -8.72
C TYR A 401 -2.15 -22.74 -10.24
N ILE A 402 -2.03 -23.92 -10.83
CA ILE A 402 -2.04 -24.13 -12.27
C ILE A 402 -3.48 -24.49 -12.67
N VAL A 403 -4.04 -23.76 -13.62
CA VAL A 403 -5.42 -23.89 -14.09
C VAL A 403 -5.43 -24.35 -15.53
N ASN A 404 -6.30 -25.31 -15.84
CA ASN A 404 -6.53 -25.77 -17.20
C ASN A 404 -6.89 -24.59 -18.13
N THR A 405 -6.10 -24.43 -19.20
CA THR A 405 -6.22 -23.30 -20.14
C THR A 405 -7.62 -23.20 -20.74
N SER A 406 -8.32 -24.32 -20.92
CA SER A 406 -9.68 -24.33 -21.50
C SER A 406 -10.75 -23.67 -20.61
N VAL A 407 -10.53 -23.59 -19.29
CA VAL A 407 -11.45 -22.94 -18.33
C VAL A 407 -10.92 -21.62 -17.78
N PHE A 408 -9.64 -21.31 -17.96
CA PHE A 408 -9.01 -20.07 -17.49
C PHE A 408 -9.29 -18.90 -18.45
N LYS A 409 -10.57 -18.51 -18.53
CA LYS A 409 -11.12 -17.48 -19.45
C LYS A 409 -10.70 -16.04 -19.13
N THR A 410 -9.44 -15.82 -18.78
CA THR A 410 -8.88 -14.49 -18.51
C THR A 410 -7.71 -14.20 -19.44
N PRO A 411 -7.59 -12.98 -19.98
CA PRO A 411 -6.45 -12.58 -20.78
C PRO A 411 -5.26 -12.14 -19.91
N GLN A 412 -5.33 -12.25 -18.58
CA GLN A 412 -4.20 -11.96 -17.70
C GLN A 412 -3.25 -13.17 -17.69
N ASN A 413 -1.95 -12.93 -17.89
CA ASN A 413 -0.94 -13.98 -17.88
C ASN A 413 -0.88 -14.71 -16.53
N MET A 414 -1.23 -14.01 -15.46
CA MET A 414 -1.33 -14.47 -14.09
C MET A 414 -2.44 -13.68 -13.40
N VAL A 415 -3.22 -14.32 -12.52
CA VAL A 415 -4.22 -13.64 -11.70
C VAL A 415 -3.81 -13.70 -10.24
N ARG A 416 -3.76 -12.55 -9.58
CA ARG A 416 -3.44 -12.43 -8.16
C ARG A 416 -4.63 -11.92 -7.38
N LEU A 417 -4.93 -12.59 -6.28
CA LEU A 417 -6.04 -12.30 -5.37
C LEU A 417 -5.49 -11.97 -3.97
N SER A 418 -6.20 -11.10 -3.26
CA SER A 418 -5.82 -10.60 -1.93
C SER A 418 -6.70 -11.15 -0.81
N SER A 419 -7.80 -11.83 -1.15
CA SER A 419 -8.77 -12.31 -0.17
C SER A 419 -9.26 -13.72 -0.44
N HIS A 420 -9.70 -14.39 0.61
CA HIS A 420 -10.34 -15.70 0.52
C HIS A 420 -11.64 -15.64 -0.29
N GLY A 421 -12.44 -14.58 -0.13
CA GLY A 421 -13.68 -14.38 -0.90
C GLY A 421 -13.43 -14.32 -2.41
N GLU A 422 -12.43 -13.57 -2.84
CA GLU A 422 -12.02 -13.55 -4.26
C GLU A 422 -11.60 -14.94 -4.77
N THR A 423 -10.87 -15.69 -3.94
CA THR A 423 -10.40 -17.04 -4.27
C THR A 423 -11.57 -18.00 -4.50
N LEU A 424 -12.54 -18.00 -3.59
CA LEU A 424 -13.77 -18.78 -3.72
C LEU A 424 -14.58 -18.38 -4.96
N PHE A 425 -14.64 -17.08 -5.26
CA PHE A 425 -15.34 -16.60 -6.44
C PHE A 425 -14.67 -17.07 -7.74
N VAL A 426 -13.34 -17.01 -7.82
CA VAL A 426 -12.59 -17.55 -8.97
C VAL A 426 -12.81 -19.05 -9.12
N PHE A 427 -12.85 -19.83 -8.04
CA PHE A 427 -13.21 -21.26 -8.13
C PHE A 427 -14.59 -21.47 -8.76
N GLY A 428 -15.58 -20.64 -8.40
CA GLY A 428 -16.88 -20.63 -9.05
C GLY A 428 -16.82 -20.27 -10.54
N LEU A 429 -15.99 -19.28 -10.92
CA LEU A 429 -15.77 -18.94 -12.34
C LEU A 429 -15.19 -20.13 -13.12
N LEU A 430 -14.23 -20.85 -12.54
CA LEU A 430 -13.62 -22.02 -13.18
C LEU A 430 -14.63 -23.15 -13.38
N GLU A 431 -15.44 -23.45 -12.36
CA GLU A 431 -16.46 -24.51 -12.45
C GLU A 431 -17.57 -24.16 -13.46
N ASN A 432 -17.83 -22.88 -13.68
CA ASN A 432 -18.90 -22.39 -14.56
C ASN A 432 -18.37 -21.77 -15.87
N ALA A 433 -17.10 -22.03 -16.22
CA ALA A 433 -16.42 -21.43 -17.37
C ALA A 433 -17.13 -21.71 -18.72
N ARG A 434 -17.95 -22.77 -18.81
CA ARG A 434 -18.76 -23.07 -20.02
C ARG A 434 -19.75 -21.97 -20.37
N TYR A 435 -20.25 -21.22 -19.38
CA TYR A 435 -21.24 -20.14 -19.57
C TYR A 435 -20.59 -18.75 -19.68
N ILE A 436 -19.27 -18.66 -19.51
CA ILE A 436 -18.52 -17.41 -19.47
C ILE A 436 -17.65 -17.31 -20.71
N ASP A 437 -17.63 -16.13 -21.33
CA ASP A 437 -16.79 -15.88 -22.48
C ASP A 437 -15.38 -15.42 -22.08
N ALA A 438 -15.32 -14.41 -21.21
CA ALA A 438 -14.08 -13.88 -20.68
C ALA A 438 -14.30 -13.21 -19.31
N TRP A 439 -13.24 -13.06 -18.51
CA TRP A 439 -13.26 -12.27 -17.28
C TRP A 439 -11.89 -11.66 -16.96
N VAL A 440 -11.89 -10.55 -16.23
CA VAL A 440 -10.66 -9.94 -15.67
C VAL A 440 -10.85 -9.61 -14.20
N LYS A 441 -9.78 -9.75 -13.40
CA LYS A 441 -9.68 -9.15 -12.08
C LYS A 441 -9.08 -7.75 -12.25
N SER A 442 -9.87 -6.75 -11.93
CA SER A 442 -9.42 -5.36 -11.86
C SER A 442 -8.68 -5.08 -10.55
N ARG A 443 -7.77 -4.11 -10.61
CA ARG A 443 -7.10 -3.57 -9.44
C ARG A 443 -8.01 -2.58 -8.73
N ASP A 444 -7.72 -2.32 -7.46
CA ASP A 444 -8.43 -1.34 -6.63
C ASP A 444 -8.35 0.09 -7.18
N MET A 445 -7.42 0.36 -8.12
CA MET A 445 -7.16 1.66 -8.72
C MET A 445 -6.83 1.54 -10.22
N GLY A 446 -7.22 2.55 -11.00
CA GLY A 446 -6.64 2.86 -12.32
C GLY A 446 -7.38 2.31 -13.54
N PHE A 447 -8.31 1.37 -13.38
CA PHE A 447 -8.97 0.74 -14.53
C PHE A 447 -10.39 1.27 -14.78
N TYR A 448 -11.30 1.11 -13.81
CA TYR A 448 -12.72 1.47 -13.94
C TYR A 448 -13.20 2.02 -12.59
N ALA A 449 -13.10 3.35 -12.41
CA ALA A 449 -13.35 3.98 -11.11
C ALA A 449 -14.77 4.57 -11.04
N ILE A 450 -15.53 4.17 -10.01
CA ILE A 450 -16.86 4.69 -9.72
C ILE A 450 -16.77 5.60 -8.50
N GLU A 451 -17.13 6.88 -8.69
CA GLU A 451 -17.19 7.86 -7.60
C GLU A 451 -18.45 7.65 -6.75
N TYR A 452 -18.30 7.80 -5.43
CA TYR A 452 -19.41 7.70 -4.49
C TYR A 452 -19.27 8.72 -3.36
N GLU A 453 -20.39 9.06 -2.72
CA GLU A 453 -20.41 9.87 -1.51
C GLU A 453 -21.31 9.28 -0.42
N TYR A 454 -20.87 9.40 0.83
CA TYR A 454 -21.60 8.91 1.99
C TYR A 454 -21.33 9.79 3.23
N PHE A 455 -22.15 9.64 4.27
CA PHE A 455 -22.00 10.38 5.52
C PHE A 455 -21.38 9.49 6.58
N ARG A 456 -20.08 9.68 6.85
CA ARG A 456 -19.37 8.96 7.89
C ARG A 456 -19.91 9.37 9.26
N LYS A 457 -20.29 8.40 10.09
CA LYS A 457 -20.94 8.60 11.40
C LYS A 457 -22.15 9.54 11.34
N GLY A 458 -22.82 9.61 10.19
CA GLY A 458 -23.97 10.48 9.94
C GLY A 458 -23.69 12.00 9.95
N LYS A 459 -22.42 12.43 10.00
CA LYS A 459 -22.07 13.86 10.13
C LYS A 459 -21.08 14.33 9.07
N ASP A 460 -20.07 13.53 8.77
CA ASP A 460 -18.97 13.93 7.89
C ASP A 460 -19.19 13.41 6.48
N ARG A 461 -19.59 14.31 5.57
CA ARG A 461 -19.71 13.96 4.15
C ARG A 461 -18.33 13.57 3.60
N THR A 462 -18.19 12.30 3.28
CA THR A 462 -16.97 11.69 2.76
C THR A 462 -17.19 11.30 1.31
N ARG A 463 -16.19 11.54 0.48
CA ARG A 463 -16.18 11.18 -0.94
C ARG A 463 -15.06 10.20 -1.20
N GLY A 464 -15.35 9.21 -2.03
CA GLY A 464 -14.38 8.20 -2.43
C GLY A 464 -14.61 7.79 -3.87
N SER A 465 -13.70 6.95 -4.35
CA SER A 465 -13.86 6.19 -5.57
C SER A 465 -13.48 4.75 -5.29
N PHE A 466 -14.13 3.80 -5.94
CA PHE A 466 -13.73 2.40 -5.88
C PHE A 466 -13.68 1.83 -7.30
N ASN A 467 -12.92 0.76 -7.49
CA ASN A 467 -12.86 0.02 -8.74
C ASN A 467 -13.46 -1.36 -8.48
N PRO A 468 -14.50 -1.79 -9.20
CA PRO A 468 -15.07 -3.12 -9.03
C PRO A 468 -14.02 -4.22 -9.19
N ASP A 469 -14.17 -5.30 -8.44
CA ASP A 469 -13.20 -6.40 -8.44
C ASP A 469 -13.12 -7.16 -9.75
N PHE A 470 -14.26 -7.58 -10.31
CA PHE A 470 -14.29 -8.40 -11.52
C PHE A 470 -15.18 -7.80 -12.60
N PHE A 471 -14.77 -7.98 -13.84
CA PHE A 471 -15.60 -7.79 -15.03
C PHE A 471 -15.68 -9.12 -15.76
N ILE A 472 -16.89 -9.60 -16.02
CA ILE A 472 -17.15 -10.89 -16.66
C ILE A 472 -18.00 -10.63 -17.90
N ARG A 473 -17.48 -10.99 -19.07
CA ARG A 473 -18.20 -10.95 -20.35
C ARG A 473 -18.88 -12.29 -20.60
N ILE A 474 -20.16 -12.22 -20.94
CA ILE A 474 -20.99 -13.34 -21.38
C ILE A 474 -21.51 -13.00 -22.78
N ASP A 475 -21.12 -13.79 -23.77
CA ASP A 475 -21.69 -13.72 -25.12
C ASP A 475 -23.10 -14.33 -25.08
N LEU A 476 -24.12 -13.52 -25.42
CA LEU A 476 -25.51 -13.88 -25.18
C LEU A 476 -25.95 -15.04 -26.09
N ASP A 477 -25.48 -15.05 -27.33
CA ASP A 477 -25.77 -16.10 -28.30
C ASP A 477 -25.22 -17.45 -27.85
N ARG A 478 -23.94 -17.49 -27.47
CA ARG A 478 -23.27 -18.67 -26.93
C ARG A 478 -23.94 -19.13 -25.65
N TYR A 479 -24.25 -18.20 -24.74
CA TYR A 479 -24.88 -18.52 -23.46
C TYR A 479 -26.27 -19.16 -23.65
N ILE A 480 -27.11 -18.59 -24.51
CA ILE A 480 -28.42 -19.16 -24.86
C ILE A 480 -28.26 -20.56 -25.48
N ARG A 481 -27.27 -20.77 -26.35
CA ARG A 481 -27.01 -22.12 -26.92
C ARG A 481 -26.70 -23.13 -25.82
N MET A 482 -25.78 -22.79 -24.91
CA MET A 482 -25.38 -23.66 -23.80
C MET A 482 -26.54 -23.99 -22.84
N LEU A 483 -27.40 -23.01 -22.55
CA LEU A 483 -28.57 -23.21 -21.69
C LEU A 483 -29.65 -24.08 -22.36
N ARG A 484 -29.84 -23.94 -23.68
CA ARG A 484 -30.80 -24.76 -24.43
C ARG A 484 -30.38 -26.23 -24.52
N GLU A 485 -29.08 -26.50 -24.59
CA GLU A 485 -28.55 -27.86 -24.52
C GLU A 485 -28.89 -28.53 -23.17
N ASP A 486 -28.93 -27.74 -22.09
CA ASP A 486 -29.35 -28.20 -20.76
C ASP A 486 -30.88 -28.20 -20.56
N GLY A 487 -31.68 -27.84 -21.58
CA GLY A 487 -33.13 -27.79 -21.51
C GLY A 487 -33.70 -26.61 -20.70
N ILE A 488 -32.91 -25.56 -20.49
CA ILE A 488 -33.30 -24.36 -19.71
C ILE A 488 -34.08 -23.37 -20.58
N ASP A 489 -35.13 -22.76 -20.01
CA ASP A 489 -35.91 -21.72 -20.67
C ASP A 489 -35.09 -20.43 -20.83
N CYS A 490 -34.93 -20.00 -22.09
CA CYS A 490 -34.16 -18.83 -22.47
C CYS A 490 -35.03 -17.67 -22.98
N THR A 491 -36.35 -17.70 -22.75
CA THR A 491 -37.28 -16.69 -23.29
C THR A 491 -36.91 -15.27 -22.86
N GLY A 492 -36.49 -15.08 -21.60
CA GLY A 492 -36.03 -13.77 -21.11
C GLY A 492 -34.73 -13.30 -21.77
N LEU A 493 -33.78 -14.21 -22.01
CA LEU A 493 -32.51 -13.90 -22.67
C LEU A 493 -32.71 -13.54 -24.15
N ARG A 494 -33.62 -14.22 -24.84
CA ARG A 494 -33.99 -13.87 -26.23
C ARG A 494 -34.63 -12.51 -26.34
N ASN A 495 -35.45 -12.13 -25.36
CA ASN A 495 -36.03 -10.79 -25.32
C ASN A 495 -34.93 -9.71 -25.28
N LEU A 496 -33.82 -9.96 -24.56
CA LEU A 496 -32.66 -9.05 -24.61
C LEU A 496 -32.04 -8.97 -26.01
N GLN A 497 -31.89 -10.10 -26.70
CA GLN A 497 -31.41 -10.12 -28.09
C GLN A 497 -32.32 -9.36 -29.04
N ASP A 498 -33.64 -9.48 -28.87
CA ASP A 498 -34.63 -8.74 -29.66
C ASP A 498 -34.52 -7.22 -29.46
N HIS A 499 -33.94 -6.79 -28.32
CA HIS A 499 -33.61 -5.38 -28.02
C HIS A 499 -32.18 -4.99 -28.46
N GLY A 500 -31.50 -5.81 -29.24
CA GLY A 500 -30.16 -5.53 -29.79
C GLY A 500 -29.01 -5.74 -28.80
N ILE A 501 -29.26 -6.40 -27.66
CA ILE A 501 -28.21 -6.76 -26.70
C ILE A 501 -27.48 -8.00 -27.21
N GLU A 502 -26.16 -7.93 -27.33
CA GLU A 502 -25.34 -9.05 -27.80
C GLU A 502 -24.51 -9.70 -26.69
N SER A 503 -24.17 -8.93 -25.65
CA SER A 503 -23.38 -9.43 -24.53
C SER A 503 -23.85 -8.87 -23.20
N ILE A 504 -23.57 -9.60 -22.12
CA ILE A 504 -23.80 -9.17 -20.74
C ILE A 504 -22.43 -8.98 -20.09
N ILE A 505 -22.22 -7.84 -19.46
CA ILE A 505 -21.06 -7.55 -18.62
C ILE A 505 -21.50 -7.57 -17.15
N ARG A 506 -21.07 -8.60 -16.41
CA ARG A 506 -21.23 -8.63 -14.95
C ARG A 506 -20.08 -7.88 -14.31
N VAL A 507 -20.42 -6.90 -13.51
CA VAL A 507 -19.49 -6.08 -12.74
C VAL A 507 -19.64 -6.46 -11.29
N VAL A 508 -18.63 -7.10 -10.71
CA VAL A 508 -18.73 -7.73 -9.39
C VAL A 508 -17.79 -7.04 -8.42
N GLU A 509 -18.32 -6.66 -7.26
CA GLU A 509 -17.56 -6.21 -6.10
C GLU A 509 -17.73 -7.25 -4.99
N ILE A 510 -16.63 -7.73 -4.42
CA ILE A 510 -16.64 -8.72 -3.35
C ILE A 510 -16.45 -8.04 -1.99
N LYS A 511 -17.23 -8.48 -1.01
CA LYS A 511 -17.13 -8.10 0.41
C LYS A 511 -17.08 -9.34 1.29
N SER A 512 -16.60 -9.17 2.52
CA SER A 512 -16.73 -10.23 3.53
C SER A 512 -18.18 -10.37 3.98
N ASP A 513 -18.58 -11.55 4.44
CA ASP A 513 -19.92 -11.75 5.03
C ASP A 513 -20.13 -10.86 6.29
N ASP A 514 -19.04 -10.51 6.98
CA ASP A 514 -19.03 -9.63 8.16
C ASP A 514 -18.67 -8.17 7.81
N ASP A 515 -18.85 -7.72 6.56
CA ASP A 515 -18.55 -6.34 6.17
C ASP A 515 -19.43 -5.32 6.92
N ASP A 516 -18.80 -4.42 7.67
CA ASP A 516 -19.44 -3.34 8.44
C ASP A 516 -19.06 -1.94 7.94
N ASP A 517 -18.44 -1.84 6.76
CA ASP A 517 -18.00 -0.57 6.19
C ASP A 517 -19.22 0.32 5.85
N GLU A 518 -19.31 1.47 6.53
CA GLU A 518 -20.33 2.50 6.30
C GLU A 518 -20.36 3.00 4.83
N ALA A 519 -19.29 2.79 4.06
CA ALA A 519 -19.21 3.12 2.65
C ALA A 519 -19.89 2.09 1.72
N THR A 520 -20.00 0.82 2.10
CA THR A 520 -20.46 -0.27 1.22
C THR A 520 -21.87 -0.04 0.63
N PRO A 521 -22.89 0.35 1.43
CA PRO A 521 -24.21 0.65 0.87
C PRO A 521 -24.21 1.81 -0.13
N ALA A 522 -23.32 2.79 0.07
CA ALA A 522 -23.15 3.88 -0.89
C ALA A 522 -22.49 3.38 -2.18
N LYS A 523 -21.43 2.57 -2.09
CA LYS A 523 -20.77 1.98 -3.26
C LYS A 523 -21.77 1.21 -4.12
N GLU A 524 -22.59 0.37 -3.51
CA GLU A 524 -23.63 -0.40 -4.21
C GLU A 524 -24.62 0.51 -4.93
N ARG A 525 -25.20 1.49 -4.21
CA ARG A 525 -26.17 2.42 -4.80
C ARG A 525 -25.58 3.19 -5.98
N TYR A 526 -24.39 3.79 -5.81
CA TYR A 526 -23.76 4.59 -6.86
C TYR A 526 -23.35 3.74 -8.06
N ALA A 527 -22.95 2.49 -7.87
CA ALA A 527 -22.65 1.59 -8.97
C ALA A 527 -23.90 1.17 -9.74
N VAL A 528 -24.98 0.82 -9.04
CA VAL A 528 -26.27 0.51 -9.68
C VAL A 528 -26.76 1.70 -10.50
N GLU A 529 -26.75 2.91 -9.92
CA GLU A 529 -27.12 4.15 -10.64
C GLU A 529 -26.21 4.41 -11.84
N HIS A 530 -24.90 4.19 -11.71
CA HIS A 530 -23.93 4.35 -12.78
C HIS A 530 -24.23 3.41 -13.96
N PHE A 531 -24.37 2.11 -13.73
CA PHE A 531 -24.60 1.15 -14.81
C PHE A 531 -26.01 1.23 -15.40
N GLN A 532 -27.02 1.64 -14.62
CA GLN A 532 -28.34 1.98 -15.16
C GLN A 532 -28.26 3.13 -16.16
N ALA A 533 -27.62 4.24 -15.77
CA ALA A 533 -27.45 5.39 -16.65
C ALA A 533 -26.60 5.06 -17.88
N LEU A 534 -25.57 4.21 -17.75
CA LEU A 534 -24.79 3.72 -18.88
C LEU A 534 -25.66 2.92 -19.86
N ASN A 535 -26.42 1.94 -19.36
CA ASN A 535 -27.28 1.10 -20.19
C ASN A 535 -28.34 1.91 -20.93
N GLU A 536 -28.97 2.90 -20.29
CA GLU A 536 -29.95 3.79 -20.92
C GLU A 536 -29.34 4.56 -22.10
N ARG A 537 -28.12 5.08 -21.92
CA ARG A 537 -27.41 5.83 -22.97
C ARG A 537 -27.00 4.95 -24.15
N LEU A 538 -26.55 3.72 -23.86
CA LEU A 538 -26.20 2.74 -24.89
C LEU A 538 -27.45 2.32 -25.69
N GLN A 539 -28.57 2.06 -25.02
CA GLN A 539 -29.84 1.74 -25.68
C GLN A 539 -30.42 2.92 -26.48
N ALA A 540 -30.14 4.16 -26.07
CA ALA A 540 -30.51 5.35 -26.82
C ALA A 540 -29.66 5.56 -28.10
N GLY A 541 -28.67 4.70 -28.36
CA GLY A 541 -27.83 4.75 -29.55
C GLY A 541 -26.78 5.86 -29.49
N GLU A 542 -26.36 6.28 -28.29
CA GLU A 542 -25.30 7.26 -28.16
C GLU A 542 -24.00 6.73 -28.80
N SER A 543 -23.39 7.55 -29.66
CA SER A 543 -22.18 7.16 -30.37
C SER A 543 -21.03 6.93 -29.40
N ILE A 544 -20.53 5.70 -29.40
CA ILE A 544 -19.33 5.33 -28.66
C ILE A 544 -18.12 5.72 -29.53
N PRO A 545 -17.07 6.38 -28.99
CA PRO A 545 -15.87 6.68 -29.76
C PRO A 545 -15.30 5.41 -30.39
N ALA A 546 -14.88 5.40 -31.65
CA ALA A 546 -14.37 4.18 -32.28
C ALA A 546 -13.27 3.50 -31.44
N ALA A 547 -13.40 2.19 -31.19
CA ALA A 547 -12.37 1.41 -30.53
C ALA A 547 -11.07 1.51 -31.33
N ALA A 548 -9.94 1.75 -30.65
CA ALA A 548 -8.64 1.95 -31.30
C ALA A 548 -8.16 0.72 -32.11
N ASN A 549 -8.80 -0.44 -31.92
CA ASN A 549 -8.28 -1.73 -32.32
C ASN A 549 -8.97 -2.31 -33.57
N GLY A 550 -9.88 -1.56 -34.23
CA GLY A 550 -10.48 -1.96 -35.50
C GLY A 550 -11.36 -3.22 -35.47
N LYS A 551 -11.50 -3.91 -34.33
CA LYS A 551 -12.57 -4.89 -34.10
C LYS A 551 -13.83 -4.10 -33.76
N GLU A 552 -14.72 -3.97 -34.74
CA GLU A 552 -16.08 -3.51 -34.52
C GLU A 552 -16.79 -4.54 -33.63
N GLU A 553 -16.86 -4.28 -32.32
CA GLU A 553 -17.84 -4.97 -31.47
C GLU A 553 -19.21 -4.37 -31.87
N HIS A 554 -19.94 -5.12 -32.69
CA HIS A 554 -21.14 -4.64 -33.40
C HIS A 554 -22.41 -4.56 -32.52
N GLY A 555 -22.32 -4.94 -31.25
CA GLY A 555 -23.46 -5.08 -30.35
C GLY A 555 -23.49 -4.16 -29.16
N ILE A 556 -24.69 -3.96 -28.60
CA ILE A 556 -24.88 -3.20 -27.37
C ILE A 556 -24.66 -4.15 -26.17
N PRO A 557 -23.65 -3.91 -25.31
CA PRO A 557 -23.50 -4.67 -24.07
C PRO A 557 -24.52 -4.21 -23.01
N LEU A 558 -24.98 -5.15 -22.18
CA LEU A 558 -25.77 -4.88 -20.98
C LEU A 558 -24.89 -5.00 -19.72
N TYR A 559 -24.72 -3.92 -18.98
CA TYR A 559 -23.95 -3.91 -17.73
C TYR A 559 -24.83 -4.18 -16.51
N LEU A 560 -24.41 -5.10 -15.65
CA LEU A 560 -25.13 -5.44 -14.42
C LEU A 560 -24.14 -5.50 -13.25
N PHE A 561 -24.46 -4.76 -12.19
CA PHE A 561 -23.61 -4.69 -11.00
C PHE A 561 -24.10 -5.66 -9.92
N ASP A 562 -23.16 -6.40 -9.34
CA ASP A 562 -23.39 -7.37 -8.28
C ASP A 562 -22.42 -7.09 -7.13
N LEU A 563 -22.93 -6.62 -5.99
CA LEU A 563 -22.20 -6.65 -4.72
C LEU A 563 -22.43 -8.02 -4.07
N LEU A 564 -21.36 -8.80 -3.89
CA LEU A 564 -21.46 -10.18 -3.42
C LEU A 564 -20.61 -10.46 -2.18
N THR A 565 -21.12 -11.31 -1.31
CA THR A 565 -20.35 -11.93 -0.23
C THR A 565 -20.25 -13.45 -0.43
N PRO A 566 -19.30 -14.15 0.23
CA PRO A 566 -19.10 -15.60 0.04
C PRO A 566 -20.37 -16.44 0.21
N SER A 567 -21.24 -16.10 1.16
CA SER A 567 -22.52 -16.80 1.36
C SER A 567 -23.49 -16.71 0.17
N GLN A 568 -23.28 -15.77 -0.76
CA GLN A 568 -24.14 -15.54 -1.91
C GLN A 568 -23.64 -16.20 -3.21
N PHE A 569 -22.39 -16.68 -3.24
CA PHE A 569 -21.76 -17.19 -4.46
C PHE A 569 -22.51 -18.39 -5.04
N ASP A 570 -22.85 -19.39 -4.22
CA ASP A 570 -23.57 -20.58 -4.67
C ASP A 570 -24.87 -20.21 -5.39
N LYS A 571 -25.62 -19.25 -4.81
CA LYS A 571 -26.87 -18.77 -5.40
C LYS A 571 -26.62 -17.98 -6.69
N TRP A 572 -25.60 -17.14 -6.73
CA TRP A 572 -25.26 -16.36 -7.92
C TRP A 572 -24.89 -17.28 -9.10
N PHE A 573 -24.03 -18.28 -8.87
CA PHE A 573 -23.67 -19.27 -9.90
C PHE A 573 -24.83 -20.21 -10.25
N GLU A 574 -25.73 -20.53 -9.31
CA GLU A 574 -26.96 -21.27 -9.62
C GLU A 574 -27.86 -20.49 -10.60
N LEU A 575 -28.00 -19.18 -10.40
CA LEU A 575 -28.79 -18.32 -11.29
C LEU A 575 -28.16 -18.21 -12.68
N LEU A 576 -26.82 -18.18 -12.77
CA LEU A 576 -26.08 -18.26 -14.03
C LEU A 576 -26.35 -19.59 -14.75
N ARG A 577 -26.37 -20.73 -14.05
CA ARG A 577 -26.71 -22.02 -14.66
C ARG A 577 -28.17 -22.11 -15.13
N GLN A 578 -29.05 -21.28 -14.58
CA GLN A 578 -30.48 -21.25 -14.90
C GLN A 578 -30.88 -20.16 -15.90
N GLY A 579 -29.94 -19.30 -16.34
CA GLY A 579 -30.28 -18.14 -17.18
C GLY A 579 -31.21 -17.12 -16.49
N GLN A 580 -31.23 -17.12 -15.15
CA GLN A 580 -32.12 -16.26 -14.33
C GLN A 580 -31.37 -15.18 -13.56
N ASP A 581 -30.07 -15.06 -13.80
CA ASP A 581 -29.16 -14.08 -13.21
C ASP A 581 -29.57 -12.62 -13.54
N LEU A 582 -30.51 -12.42 -14.46
CA LEU A 582 -31.02 -11.11 -14.89
C LEU A 582 -32.23 -10.59 -14.10
N LYS A 583 -32.80 -11.37 -13.17
CA LYS A 583 -34.09 -11.05 -12.52
C LYS A 583 -34.00 -10.19 -11.24
N ARG A 584 -32.83 -9.65 -10.88
CA ARG A 584 -32.73 -8.71 -9.75
C ARG A 584 -33.25 -7.34 -10.20
N LYS A 585 -34.46 -7.00 -9.76
CA LYS A 585 -35.07 -5.66 -9.84
C LYS A 585 -34.89 -4.93 -8.52
#